data_AF-A0A1A1X7A9-F1
#
_entry.id   AF-A0A1A1X7A9-F1
#
_cell.length_a   1.000
_cell.length_b   1.000
_cell.length_c   1.000
_cell.angle_alpha   90.00
_cell.angle_beta   90.00
_cell.angle_gamma   90.00
#
_symmetry.space_group_name_H-M   'P 1'
#
loop_
_entity.id
_entity.type
_entity.pdbx_description
1 polymer ?
#
loop_
_entity_poly.entity_id
_entity_poly.type
_entity_poly.pdbx_seq_one_letter_code
_entity_poly.pdbx_strand_id
1 'polypeptide(L)'
;MTKSFLATLEGDKPKRTTPPAPTKTTDTTTPYGKAVLNNNCERMRSTTEGTRNNTMRDIGRLLGGFVGGGEITWDDAHDQLWDAAVDSGLDESEVGRIPHHLEYGMREPLAAPNDWTPDKPVHAVPDASTGMRSKILSRSQLRNLPTPQPLIDGLLMQGTTALLYGKWGSGKSFISLDWACCLATGKAWQTHTVKQRRVLYVAAEGVFGYQARVEAWEKGWDTNVSDEWMSFYPEPVNVSLEHHVTELCEFVAEEGFDVIVLDTLARCTTGADENSSKDIGLVVDALARLRDATPGRLGLALGIHHEGKNGSLRGSTAYEGGVDTVFNVQKGSVIKLVNTKQKDARDGDAWLLKLAPIMGTSSCIIDRAHAADVEPTSCIGWILRTVREHGGVMLQEDLLDCLGYDRRTDEKPAENPPYEIAVLRRKLGQAANEKRVIIAADPTRDGKLVVKLA
;
A
#
# COMPACT_ATOMS: atom_id res chain seq x y z
N MET A 1 12.20 -21.79 -20.88
CA MET A 1 13.54 -21.33 -20.47
C MET A 1 13.50 -20.80 -19.04
N THR A 2 13.00 -21.58 -18.08
CA THR A 2 12.47 -21.05 -16.80
C THR A 2 13.24 -21.54 -15.57
N LYS A 3 14.20 -22.46 -15.73
CA LYS A 3 15.08 -22.93 -14.63
C LYS A 3 16.46 -22.27 -14.60
N SER A 4 16.86 -21.55 -15.65
CA SER A 4 18.21 -21.02 -15.80
C SER A 4 18.40 -19.59 -15.26
N PHE A 5 17.32 -18.87 -14.94
CA PHE A 5 17.39 -17.44 -14.58
C PHE A 5 17.56 -17.22 -13.06
N LEU A 6 17.05 -18.13 -12.23
CA LEU A 6 17.24 -18.07 -10.76
C LEU A 6 18.68 -18.38 -10.33
N ALA A 7 19.48 -19.05 -11.17
CA ALA A 7 20.86 -19.42 -10.86
C ALA A 7 21.88 -18.29 -11.11
N THR A 8 21.47 -17.14 -11.66
CA THR A 8 22.39 -16.05 -12.04
C THR A 8 22.22 -14.79 -11.17
N LEU A 9 21.39 -14.86 -10.12
CA LEU A 9 21.18 -13.80 -9.14
C LEU A 9 21.70 -14.19 -7.74
N GLU A 10 22.77 -14.98 -7.68
CA GLU A 10 23.62 -15.08 -6.48
C GLU A 10 24.54 -13.85 -6.40
N GLY A 11 23.94 -12.65 -6.38
CA GLY A 11 24.60 -11.48 -5.83
C GLY A 11 24.57 -11.60 -4.32
N ASP A 12 25.68 -11.25 -3.66
CA ASP A 12 25.86 -11.28 -2.20
C ASP A 12 24.54 -10.95 -1.48
N LYS A 13 23.90 -11.96 -0.89
CA LYS A 13 22.79 -11.73 0.03
C LYS A 13 23.33 -10.73 1.06
N PRO A 14 22.75 -9.51 1.18
CA PRO A 14 23.23 -8.58 2.17
C PRO A 14 23.19 -9.29 3.52
N LYS A 15 24.33 -9.30 4.21
CA LYS A 15 24.41 -9.84 5.56
C LYS A 15 23.29 -9.17 6.35
N ARG A 16 22.30 -9.97 6.76
CA ARG A 16 21.29 -9.61 7.76
C ARG A 16 22.01 -8.79 8.81
N THR A 17 21.65 -7.51 8.97
CA THR A 17 22.07 -6.77 10.14
C THR A 17 21.43 -7.49 11.31
N THR A 18 22.27 -8.20 12.05
CA THR A 18 21.87 -8.89 13.26
C THR A 18 21.29 -7.81 14.18
N PRO A 19 20.03 -7.95 14.63
CA PRO A 19 19.51 -7.13 15.72
C PRO A 19 20.47 -7.22 16.92
N PRO A 20 20.47 -6.24 17.84
CA PRO A 20 21.45 -6.17 18.92
C PRO A 20 21.60 -7.52 19.60
N ALA A 21 22.85 -7.95 19.76
CA ALA A 21 23.19 -9.25 20.30
C ALA A 21 22.43 -9.52 21.62
N PRO A 22 21.99 -10.78 21.86
CA PRO A 22 21.29 -11.16 23.08
C PRO A 22 22.04 -10.62 24.30
N THR A 23 21.34 -9.87 25.15
CA THR A 23 21.95 -9.18 26.30
C THR A 23 22.38 -10.16 27.40
N LYS A 24 21.96 -11.44 27.30
CA LYS A 24 22.44 -12.57 28.11
C LYS A 24 22.39 -13.86 27.28
N THR A 25 23.54 -14.43 26.96
CA THR A 25 23.63 -15.83 26.50
C THR A 25 23.92 -16.72 27.70
N THR A 26 23.24 -17.86 27.81
CA THR A 26 23.49 -18.87 28.85
C THR A 26 24.07 -20.13 28.21
N ASP A 27 25.01 -20.78 28.89
CA ASP A 27 25.56 -22.09 28.48
C ASP A 27 24.65 -23.25 28.92
N THR A 28 23.67 -22.97 29.78
CA THR A 28 22.75 -23.98 30.32
C THR A 28 21.33 -23.44 30.45
N THR A 29 20.33 -24.23 30.02
CA THR A 29 18.91 -23.89 30.21
C THR A 29 18.54 -23.93 31.69
N THR A 30 17.93 -22.85 32.18
CA THR A 30 17.54 -22.67 33.59
C THR A 30 16.40 -23.61 33.97
N PRO A 31 16.13 -23.86 35.27
CA PRO A 31 14.96 -24.63 35.69
C PRO A 31 13.64 -24.07 35.15
N TYR A 32 13.51 -22.74 35.08
CA TYR A 32 12.36 -22.07 34.50
C TYR A 32 12.29 -22.32 32.98
N GLY A 33 13.41 -22.11 32.28
CA GLY A 33 13.53 -22.36 30.85
C GLY A 33 13.16 -23.79 30.46
N LYS A 34 13.62 -24.80 31.21
CA LYS A 34 13.24 -26.21 31.00
C LYS A 34 11.74 -26.44 31.16
N ALA A 35 11.13 -25.81 32.16
CA ALA A 35 9.70 -25.95 32.40
C ALA A 35 8.85 -25.29 31.29
N VAL A 36 9.24 -24.09 30.83
CA VAL A 36 8.65 -23.42 29.65
C VAL A 36 8.77 -24.32 28.42
N LEU A 37 9.97 -24.85 28.18
CA LEU A 37 10.28 -25.61 26.99
C LEU A 37 9.50 -26.92 26.92
N ASN A 38 9.51 -27.71 28.02
CA ASN A 38 8.75 -28.94 28.11
C ASN A 38 7.24 -28.70 27.88
N ASN A 39 6.67 -27.69 28.56
CA ASN A 39 5.24 -27.40 28.46
C ASN A 39 4.81 -27.07 27.02
N ASN A 40 5.59 -26.25 26.32
CA ASN A 40 5.25 -25.85 24.94
C ASN A 40 5.57 -26.96 23.93
N CYS A 41 6.61 -27.77 24.14
CA CYS A 41 6.88 -28.93 23.26
C CYS A 41 5.80 -30.02 23.39
N GLU A 42 5.31 -30.30 24.59
CA GLU A 42 4.15 -31.20 24.79
C GLU A 42 2.88 -30.66 24.10
N ARG A 43 2.68 -29.34 24.13
CA ARG A 43 1.61 -28.66 23.37
C ARG A 43 1.78 -28.87 21.87
N MET A 44 2.98 -28.71 21.33
CA MET A 44 3.23 -28.92 19.89
C MET A 44 2.86 -30.34 19.48
N ARG A 45 3.28 -31.36 20.26
CA ARG A 45 2.96 -32.77 20.00
C ARG A 45 1.46 -33.07 20.05
N SER A 46 0.71 -32.37 20.89
CA SER A 46 -0.75 -32.57 21.04
C SER A 46 -1.60 -31.71 20.11
N THR A 47 -0.98 -30.91 19.23
CA THR A 47 -1.69 -29.96 18.36
C THR A 47 -2.44 -30.66 17.22
N THR A 48 -3.70 -30.25 17.02
CA THR A 48 -4.58 -30.78 15.98
C THR A 48 -4.14 -30.38 14.56
N GLU A 49 -4.35 -31.30 13.62
CA GLU A 49 -4.13 -31.09 12.18
C GLU A 49 -4.84 -29.82 11.67
N GLY A 50 -4.14 -29.04 10.83
CA GLY A 50 -4.61 -27.74 10.33
C GLY A 50 -4.21 -26.52 11.17
N THR A 51 -3.70 -26.71 12.40
CA THR A 51 -3.19 -25.60 13.25
C THR A 51 -1.71 -25.72 13.61
N ARG A 52 -1.04 -26.77 13.13
CA ARG A 52 0.34 -27.14 13.50
C ARG A 52 1.35 -26.05 13.12
N ASN A 53 1.37 -25.56 11.88
CA ASN A 53 2.30 -24.50 11.47
C ASN A 53 2.17 -23.23 12.30
N ASN A 54 0.93 -22.77 12.53
CA ASN A 54 0.69 -21.58 13.36
C ASN A 54 1.14 -21.81 14.81
N THR A 55 0.89 -22.99 15.36
CA THR A 55 1.28 -23.33 16.74
C THR A 55 2.79 -23.46 16.88
N MET A 56 3.47 -24.11 15.93
CA MET A 56 4.93 -24.20 15.86
C MET A 56 5.56 -22.81 15.77
N ARG A 57 5.04 -21.93 14.90
CA ARG A 57 5.50 -20.54 14.78
C ARG A 57 5.38 -19.78 16.10
N ASP A 58 4.23 -19.86 16.74
CA ASP A 58 3.96 -19.12 17.98
C ASP A 58 4.81 -19.66 19.14
N ILE A 59 5.03 -20.98 19.21
CA ILE A 59 5.94 -21.62 20.18
C ILE A 59 7.38 -21.21 19.90
N GLY A 60 7.84 -21.27 18.65
CA GLY A 60 9.18 -20.86 18.26
C GLY A 60 9.48 -19.42 18.63
N ARG A 61 8.52 -18.49 18.42
CA ARG A 61 8.68 -17.10 18.86
C ARG A 61 8.75 -16.95 20.38
N LEU A 62 7.92 -17.68 21.13
CA LEU A 62 7.97 -17.67 22.59
C LEU A 62 9.31 -18.17 23.13
N LEU A 63 9.77 -19.34 22.63
CA LEU A 63 11.05 -19.93 23.02
C LEU A 63 12.21 -19.01 22.63
N GLY A 64 12.15 -18.39 21.45
CA GLY A 64 13.12 -17.40 21.01
C GLY A 64 13.27 -16.22 21.96
N GLY A 65 12.18 -15.70 22.54
CA GLY A 65 12.23 -14.67 23.56
C GLY A 65 13.02 -15.09 24.80
N PHE A 66 12.81 -16.33 25.27
CA PHE A 66 13.56 -16.89 26.41
C PHE A 66 15.02 -17.22 26.08
N VAL A 67 15.33 -17.53 24.82
CA VAL A 67 16.72 -17.61 24.36
C VAL A 67 17.37 -16.23 24.39
N GLY A 68 16.68 -15.20 23.90
CA GLY A 68 17.16 -13.81 23.92
C GLY A 68 17.37 -13.26 25.33
N GLY A 69 16.61 -13.75 26.32
CA GLY A 69 16.75 -13.39 27.73
C GLY A 69 17.71 -14.28 28.54
N GLY A 70 18.28 -15.32 27.93
CA GLY A 70 19.25 -16.21 28.56
C GLY A 70 18.66 -17.24 29.52
N GLU A 71 17.39 -17.61 29.37
CA GLU A 71 16.72 -18.66 30.16
C GLU A 71 16.81 -20.04 29.49
N ILE A 72 16.86 -20.07 28.15
CA ILE A 72 16.92 -21.28 27.33
C ILE A 72 18.12 -21.18 26.38
N THR A 73 18.83 -22.29 26.14
CA THR A 73 19.88 -22.34 25.11
C THR A 73 19.27 -22.44 23.72
N TRP A 74 19.98 -21.94 22.71
CA TRP A 74 19.53 -22.06 21.32
C TRP A 74 19.29 -23.52 20.91
N ASP A 75 20.24 -24.40 21.23
CA ASP A 75 20.20 -25.81 20.86
C ASP A 75 19.02 -26.53 21.54
N ASP A 76 18.77 -26.30 22.84
CA ASP A 76 17.62 -26.91 23.52
C ASP A 76 16.30 -26.45 22.89
N ALA A 77 16.18 -25.15 22.59
CA ALA A 77 14.97 -24.58 21.97
C ALA A 77 14.74 -25.13 20.57
N HIS A 78 15.80 -25.25 19.77
CA HIS A 78 15.76 -25.75 18.41
C HIS A 78 15.41 -27.24 18.37
N ASP A 79 16.20 -28.08 19.02
CA ASP A 79 16.13 -29.53 18.86
C ASP A 79 14.84 -30.10 19.44
N GLN A 80 14.41 -29.60 20.60
CA GLN A 80 13.19 -30.12 21.24
C GLN A 80 11.92 -29.64 20.54
N LEU A 81 11.90 -28.42 20.01
CA LEU A 81 10.79 -27.96 19.17
C LEU A 81 10.77 -28.70 17.83
N TRP A 82 11.94 -28.98 17.25
CA TRP A 82 12.07 -29.78 16.03
C TRP A 82 11.44 -31.16 16.20
N ASP A 83 11.87 -31.89 17.23
CA ASP A 83 11.33 -33.21 17.55
C ASP A 83 9.81 -33.15 17.79
N ALA A 84 9.36 -32.16 18.55
CA ALA A 84 7.94 -32.00 18.85
C ALA A 84 7.09 -31.66 17.62
N ALA A 85 7.64 -30.89 16.68
CA ALA A 85 6.98 -30.50 15.43
C ALA A 85 6.89 -31.69 14.46
N VAL A 86 7.97 -32.47 14.31
CA VAL A 86 7.98 -33.72 13.53
C VAL A 86 6.99 -34.73 14.13
N ASP A 87 7.01 -34.92 15.45
CA ASP A 87 6.07 -35.81 16.17
C ASP A 87 4.61 -35.40 15.96
N SER A 88 4.34 -34.10 15.78
CA SER A 88 3.00 -33.60 15.48
C SER A 88 2.55 -33.93 14.05
N GLY A 89 3.47 -34.31 13.15
CA GLY A 89 3.21 -34.63 11.76
C GLY A 89 3.37 -33.45 10.79
N LEU A 90 4.25 -32.49 11.11
CA LEU A 90 4.74 -31.49 10.16
C LEU A 90 5.87 -32.07 9.30
N ASP A 91 5.98 -31.62 8.05
CA ASP A 91 7.04 -32.08 7.14
C ASP A 91 8.37 -31.34 7.37
N GLU A 92 9.48 -31.90 6.88
CA GLU A 92 10.83 -31.32 7.09
C GLU A 92 10.98 -29.89 6.55
N SER A 93 10.22 -29.52 5.51
CA SER A 93 10.28 -28.17 4.94
C SER A 93 9.56 -27.15 5.82
N GLU A 94 8.49 -27.56 6.50
CA GLU A 94 7.77 -26.78 7.51
C GLU A 94 8.64 -26.62 8.77
N VAL A 95 9.15 -27.73 9.31
CA VAL A 95 9.97 -27.75 10.53
C VAL A 95 11.29 -26.99 10.35
N GLY A 96 11.84 -26.97 9.13
CA GLY A 96 13.02 -26.19 8.74
C GLY A 96 12.94 -24.68 9.03
N ARG A 97 11.75 -24.14 9.33
CA ARG A 97 11.54 -22.72 9.67
C ARG A 97 11.77 -22.37 11.14
N ILE A 98 11.92 -23.36 12.03
CA ILE A 98 12.13 -23.15 13.47
C ILE A 98 13.25 -22.15 13.80
N PRO A 99 14.46 -22.21 13.18
CA PRO A 99 15.51 -21.24 13.43
C PRO A 99 15.04 -19.78 13.23
N HIS A 100 14.25 -19.52 12.19
CA HIS A 100 13.74 -18.17 11.92
C HIS A 100 12.74 -17.70 12.99
N HIS A 101 11.86 -18.58 13.46
CA HIS A 101 10.90 -18.25 14.52
C HIS A 101 11.60 -17.93 15.85
N LEU A 102 12.64 -18.70 16.20
CA LEU A 102 13.47 -18.47 17.37
C LEU A 102 14.22 -17.12 17.24
N GLU A 103 14.88 -16.86 16.11
CA GLU A 103 15.57 -15.58 15.83
C GLU A 103 14.62 -14.38 15.94
N TYR A 104 13.39 -14.53 15.45
CA TYR A 104 12.36 -13.50 15.55
C TYR A 104 11.99 -13.25 17.02
N GLY A 105 11.77 -14.31 17.79
CA GLY A 105 11.45 -14.24 19.21
C GLY A 105 12.53 -13.53 20.04
N MET A 106 13.81 -13.77 19.73
CA MET A 106 14.93 -13.13 20.42
C MET A 106 14.92 -11.60 20.37
N ARG A 107 14.16 -10.99 19.46
CA ARG A 107 13.98 -9.53 19.36
C ARG A 107 13.17 -8.95 20.52
N GLU A 108 12.40 -9.77 21.21
CA GLU A 108 11.65 -9.41 22.42
C GLU A 108 12.09 -10.34 23.58
N PRO A 109 13.25 -10.07 24.23
CA PRO A 109 13.78 -10.93 25.28
C PRO A 109 12.83 -11.12 26.47
N LEU A 110 12.68 -12.37 26.92
CA LEU A 110 11.85 -12.79 28.05
C LEU A 110 12.71 -13.39 29.16
N ALA A 111 12.34 -13.15 30.42
CA ALA A 111 13.04 -13.65 31.59
C ALA A 111 12.07 -14.37 32.54
N ALA A 112 12.62 -15.23 33.41
CA ALA A 112 11.83 -15.86 34.46
C ALA A 112 11.23 -14.80 35.41
N PRO A 113 9.98 -14.98 35.88
CA PRO A 113 9.46 -14.19 36.99
C PRO A 113 10.32 -14.35 38.24
N ASN A 114 10.63 -13.25 38.92
CA ASN A 114 11.53 -13.23 40.08
C ASN A 114 11.08 -14.14 41.24
N ASP A 115 9.79 -14.45 41.34
CA ASP A 115 9.17 -15.24 42.40
C ASP A 115 8.72 -16.63 41.93
N TRP A 116 9.18 -17.09 40.76
CA TRP A 116 8.74 -18.38 40.23
C TRP A 116 9.26 -19.57 41.06
N THR A 117 8.40 -20.58 41.21
CA THR A 117 8.68 -21.87 41.84
C THR A 117 8.14 -22.99 40.95
N PRO A 118 8.67 -24.24 41.01
CA PRO A 118 8.28 -25.32 40.09
C PRO A 118 6.78 -25.69 40.06
N ASP A 119 6.04 -25.33 41.10
CA ASP A 119 4.59 -25.52 41.23
C ASP A 119 3.76 -24.39 40.58
N LYS A 120 4.39 -23.27 40.20
CA LYS A 120 3.74 -22.14 39.52
C LYS A 120 3.70 -22.37 38.00
N PRO A 121 2.64 -21.87 37.33
CA PRO A 121 2.55 -21.95 35.87
C PRO A 121 3.72 -21.22 35.19
N VAL A 122 4.08 -21.73 34.00
CA VAL A 122 5.11 -21.16 33.14
C VAL A 122 4.47 -20.36 31.99
N HIS A 123 5.28 -19.57 31.30
CA HIS A 123 4.84 -18.98 30.04
C HIS A 123 4.55 -20.10 29.03
N ALA A 124 3.33 -20.07 28.50
CA ALA A 124 2.88 -21.00 27.48
C ALA A 124 2.24 -20.20 26.37
N VAL A 125 2.37 -20.68 25.14
CA VAL A 125 1.50 -20.21 24.06
C VAL A 125 0.07 -20.53 24.53
N PRO A 126 -0.83 -19.52 24.62
CA PRO A 126 -2.19 -19.75 25.07
C PRO A 126 -2.83 -20.83 24.23
N ASP A 127 -3.85 -21.51 24.76
CA ASP A 127 -4.77 -22.18 23.87
C ASP A 127 -5.27 -21.14 22.90
N ALA A 128 -4.78 -21.26 21.65
CA ALA A 128 -5.55 -20.87 20.51
C ALA A 128 -6.83 -21.69 20.67
N SER A 129 -7.77 -21.17 21.43
CA SER A 129 -9.15 -21.56 21.38
C SER A 129 -9.55 -21.13 19.98
N THR A 130 -9.18 -21.97 19.01
CA THR A 130 -9.44 -21.83 17.60
C THR A 130 -10.90 -22.17 17.42
N GLY A 131 -11.74 -21.26 17.86
CA GLY A 131 -13.17 -21.44 17.91
C GLY A 131 -13.82 -20.08 18.01
N MET A 132 -14.95 -19.93 17.33
CA MET A 132 -15.75 -18.71 17.35
C MET A 132 -15.93 -18.16 18.78
N ARG A 133 -16.07 -19.05 19.77
CA ARG A 133 -16.28 -18.73 21.19
C ARG A 133 -15.22 -17.79 21.79
N SER A 134 -13.95 -17.92 21.44
CA SER A 134 -12.88 -17.07 21.98
C SER A 134 -12.79 -15.70 21.32
N LYS A 135 -13.35 -15.58 20.11
CA LYS A 135 -13.42 -14.34 19.34
C LYS A 135 -14.66 -13.51 19.68
N ILE A 136 -15.60 -14.04 20.46
CA ILE A 136 -16.80 -13.31 20.89
C ILE A 136 -16.40 -12.25 21.91
N LEU A 137 -16.64 -10.99 21.57
CA LEU A 137 -16.46 -9.86 22.47
C LEU A 137 -17.79 -9.52 23.14
N SER A 138 -17.78 -9.37 24.47
CA SER A 138 -18.87 -8.70 25.19
C SER A 138 -18.96 -7.22 24.81
N ARG A 139 -20.09 -6.57 25.11
CA ARG A 139 -20.27 -5.13 24.82
C ARG A 139 -19.19 -4.26 25.47
N SER A 140 -18.72 -4.61 26.67
CA SER A 140 -17.65 -3.89 27.38
C SER A 140 -16.29 -4.12 26.73
N GLN A 141 -15.98 -5.35 26.34
CA GLN A 141 -14.76 -5.64 25.58
C GLN A 141 -14.75 -4.91 24.22
N LEU A 142 -15.91 -4.83 23.55
CA LEU A 142 -16.07 -4.08 22.30
C LEU A 142 -15.78 -2.58 22.49
N ARG A 143 -16.15 -1.96 23.63
CA ARG A 143 -15.83 -0.54 23.91
C ARG A 143 -14.34 -0.30 24.10
N ASN A 144 -13.61 -1.32 24.53
CA ASN A 144 -12.20 -1.24 24.82
C ASN A 144 -11.33 -1.66 23.63
N LEU A 145 -11.94 -1.93 22.46
CA LEU A 145 -11.15 -2.15 21.26
C LEU A 145 -10.37 -0.88 20.90
N PRO A 146 -9.11 -1.02 20.45
CA PRO A 146 -8.34 0.11 20.00
C PRO A 146 -9.05 0.80 18.83
N THR A 147 -9.03 2.14 18.82
CA THR A 147 -9.55 2.92 17.70
C THR A 147 -8.68 2.68 16.47
N PRO A 148 -9.26 2.35 15.31
CA PRO A 148 -8.51 2.20 14.07
C PRO A 148 -7.63 3.43 13.82
N GLN A 149 -6.33 3.19 13.64
CA GLN A 149 -5.36 4.26 13.41
C GLN A 149 -5.14 4.43 11.90
N PRO A 150 -4.89 5.65 11.40
CA PRO A 150 -4.49 5.84 10.03
C PRO A 150 -3.06 5.32 9.79
N LEU A 151 -2.86 4.70 8.63
CA LEU A 151 -1.56 4.46 7.99
C LEU A 151 -1.10 5.71 7.24
N ILE A 152 -2.02 6.28 6.45
CA ILE A 152 -1.91 7.61 5.84
C ILE A 152 -3.14 8.38 6.31
N ASP A 153 -2.93 9.49 7.01
CA ASP A 153 -4.01 10.27 7.61
C ASP A 153 -5.05 10.69 6.57
N GLY A 154 -6.34 10.50 6.88
CA GLY A 154 -7.45 10.80 5.98
C GLY A 154 -7.52 9.94 4.70
N LEU A 155 -6.72 8.88 4.56
CA LEU A 155 -6.65 8.09 3.33
C LEU A 155 -6.67 6.58 3.56
N LEU A 156 -5.68 6.03 4.26
CA LEU A 156 -5.52 4.58 4.47
C LEU A 156 -5.58 4.26 5.95
N MET A 157 -6.40 3.28 6.33
CA MET A 157 -6.60 2.87 7.72
C MET A 157 -5.97 1.52 8.03
N GLN A 158 -5.53 1.34 9.26
CA GLN A 158 -5.07 0.04 9.78
C GLN A 158 -6.22 -0.96 9.86
N GLY A 159 -5.89 -2.23 9.64
CA GLY A 159 -6.85 -3.33 9.75
C GLY A 159 -7.92 -3.29 8.66
N THR A 160 -7.58 -2.79 7.46
CA THR A 160 -8.53 -2.69 6.35
C THR A 160 -8.04 -3.38 5.08
N THR A 161 -8.96 -3.67 4.18
CA THR A 161 -8.66 -4.02 2.78
C THR A 161 -9.04 -2.85 1.86
N ALA A 162 -8.24 -2.63 0.82
CA ALA A 162 -8.47 -1.54 -0.11
C ALA A 162 -8.31 -1.96 -1.58
N LEU A 163 -9.00 -1.24 -2.47
CA LEU A 163 -8.81 -1.34 -3.91
C LEU A 163 -8.48 0.05 -4.49
N LEU A 164 -7.52 0.08 -5.42
CA LEU A 164 -7.24 1.24 -6.26
C LEU A 164 -7.51 0.87 -7.72
N TYR A 165 -8.56 1.41 -8.32
CA TYR A 165 -8.96 1.07 -9.68
C TYR A 165 -8.98 2.28 -10.63
N GLY A 166 -8.93 2.02 -11.92
CA GLY A 166 -8.88 3.06 -12.95
C GLY A 166 -8.39 2.52 -14.29
N LYS A 167 -8.64 3.28 -15.36
CA LYS A 167 -8.20 2.94 -16.73
C LYS A 167 -6.69 2.64 -16.82
N TRP A 168 -6.26 1.85 -17.81
CA TRP A 168 -4.84 1.67 -18.09
C TRP A 168 -4.14 3.02 -18.31
N GLY A 169 -2.89 3.14 -17.85
CA GLY A 169 -2.11 4.37 -17.99
C GLY A 169 -2.69 5.60 -17.26
N SER A 170 -3.57 5.41 -16.27
CA SER A 170 -4.11 6.49 -15.42
C SER A 170 -3.17 6.90 -14.27
N GLY A 171 -2.08 6.16 -14.05
CA GLY A 171 -1.12 6.43 -12.98
C GLY A 171 -1.31 5.61 -11.69
N LYS A 172 -2.20 4.61 -11.66
CA LYS A 172 -2.42 3.74 -10.48
C LYS A 172 -1.12 3.23 -9.86
N SER A 173 -0.26 2.58 -10.65
CA SER A 173 1.02 2.03 -10.17
C SER A 173 1.99 3.10 -9.69
N PHE A 174 1.88 4.35 -10.16
CA PHE A 174 2.67 5.45 -9.61
C PHE A 174 2.10 5.90 -8.26
N ILE A 175 0.79 5.98 -8.10
CA ILE A 175 0.14 6.32 -6.83
C ILE A 175 0.38 5.23 -5.77
N SER A 176 0.17 3.96 -6.09
CA SER A 176 0.38 2.86 -5.15
C SER A 176 1.85 2.73 -4.75
N LEU A 177 2.78 2.96 -5.68
CA LEU A 177 4.20 3.00 -5.37
C LEU A 177 4.56 4.20 -4.50
N ASP A 178 4.03 5.38 -4.78
CA ASP A 178 4.24 6.59 -3.97
C ASP A 178 3.74 6.38 -2.52
N TRP A 179 2.57 5.77 -2.34
CA TRP A 179 2.08 5.36 -1.02
C TRP A 179 3.00 4.35 -0.35
N ALA A 180 3.44 3.33 -1.08
CA ALA A 180 4.33 2.30 -0.56
C ALA A 180 5.67 2.89 -0.09
N CYS A 181 6.29 3.79 -0.86
CA CYS A 181 7.53 4.48 -0.48
C CYS A 181 7.31 5.42 0.71
N CYS A 182 6.20 6.17 0.76
CA CYS A 182 5.84 6.99 1.92
C CYS A 182 5.68 6.14 3.19
N LEU A 183 4.99 5.00 3.09
CA LEU A 183 4.80 4.06 4.21
C LEU A 183 6.13 3.42 4.64
N ALA A 184 7.00 3.03 3.71
CA ALA A 184 8.31 2.47 4.02
C ALA A 184 9.26 3.46 4.69
N THR A 185 9.11 4.76 4.42
CA THR A 185 10.02 5.82 4.91
C THR A 185 9.43 6.67 6.04
N GLY A 186 8.12 6.59 6.28
CA GLY A 186 7.41 7.51 7.16
C GLY A 186 7.27 8.93 6.60
N LYS A 187 7.64 9.16 5.33
CA LYS A 187 7.51 10.46 4.69
C LYS A 187 6.04 10.84 4.54
N ALA A 188 5.70 12.08 4.89
CA ALA A 188 4.35 12.61 4.70
C ALA A 188 3.93 12.56 3.22
N TRP A 189 2.70 12.11 2.96
CA TRP A 189 2.15 12.03 1.61
C TRP A 189 1.26 13.25 1.33
N GLN A 190 1.66 14.14 0.43
CA GLN A 190 0.83 15.29 0.01
C GLN A 190 0.23 16.10 1.17
N THR A 191 1.03 16.33 2.23
CA THR A 191 0.67 16.96 3.54
C THR A 191 -0.01 16.06 4.58
N HIS A 192 -0.38 14.83 4.24
CA HIS A 192 -0.93 13.85 5.17
C HIS A 192 0.19 13.14 5.95
N THR A 193 0.02 13.02 7.26
CA THR A 193 0.98 12.31 8.11
C THR A 193 0.95 10.82 7.82
N VAL A 194 2.13 10.20 7.78
CA VAL A 194 2.29 8.77 7.49
C VAL A 194 2.99 8.08 8.65
N LYS A 195 2.49 6.91 9.05
CA LYS A 195 3.18 6.05 10.02
C LYS A 195 4.05 5.05 9.26
N GLN A 196 5.33 4.99 9.59
CA GLN A 196 6.26 4.07 8.94
C GLN A 196 5.83 2.60 9.16
N ARG A 197 5.95 1.78 8.11
CA ARG A 197 5.48 0.39 8.05
C ARG A 197 6.32 -0.44 7.10
N ARG A 198 6.42 -1.76 7.35
CA ARG A 198 7.09 -2.69 6.43
C ARG A 198 6.15 -3.05 5.28
N VAL A 199 6.60 -2.84 4.05
CA VAL A 199 5.79 -2.97 2.84
C VAL A 199 6.29 -4.11 1.96
N LEU A 200 5.39 -5.01 1.59
CA LEU A 200 5.57 -5.99 0.52
C LEU A 200 4.84 -5.53 -0.73
N TYR A 201 5.57 -5.27 -1.81
CA TYR A 201 5.02 -4.87 -3.09
C TYR A 201 5.11 -6.04 -4.10
N VAL A 202 3.98 -6.68 -4.37
CA VAL A 202 3.87 -7.74 -5.38
C VAL A 202 3.68 -7.09 -6.76
N ALA A 203 4.79 -6.94 -7.47
CA ALA A 203 4.84 -6.39 -8.83
C ALA A 203 4.50 -7.48 -9.86
N ALA A 204 3.21 -7.84 -9.93
CA ALA A 204 2.68 -8.87 -10.82
C ALA A 204 2.75 -8.50 -12.31
N GLU A 205 3.02 -7.23 -12.63
CA GLU A 205 3.30 -6.74 -13.98
C GLU A 205 4.40 -5.66 -14.01
N GLY A 206 5.12 -5.58 -15.12
CA GLY A 206 5.99 -4.43 -15.41
C GLY A 206 7.17 -4.22 -14.46
N VAL A 207 7.66 -5.27 -13.80
CA VAL A 207 8.70 -5.22 -12.75
C VAL A 207 9.92 -4.36 -13.14
N PHE A 208 10.40 -4.45 -14.38
CA PHE A 208 11.57 -3.71 -14.87
C PHE A 208 11.42 -2.18 -14.78
N GLY A 209 10.20 -1.67 -14.70
CA GLY A 209 9.94 -0.24 -14.55
C GLY A 209 10.02 0.28 -13.11
N TYR A 210 9.99 -0.60 -12.10
CA TYR A 210 9.91 -0.16 -10.69
C TYR A 210 11.21 0.43 -10.18
N GLN A 211 12.37 -0.12 -10.57
CA GLN A 211 13.66 0.44 -10.18
C GLN A 211 13.76 1.92 -10.56
N ALA A 212 13.53 2.27 -11.82
CA ALA A 212 13.58 3.65 -12.30
C ALA A 212 12.54 4.56 -11.60
N ARG A 213 11.40 4.03 -11.18
CA ARG A 213 10.38 4.78 -10.43
C ARG A 213 10.80 5.02 -8.98
N VAL A 214 11.38 4.03 -8.31
CA VAL A 214 11.91 4.19 -6.94
C VAL A 214 13.07 5.18 -6.97
N GLU A 215 14.02 5.06 -7.90
CA GLU A 215 15.13 6.01 -8.04
C GLU A 215 14.65 7.45 -8.26
N ALA A 216 13.62 7.64 -9.11
CA ALA A 216 13.01 8.95 -9.29
C ALA A 216 12.28 9.45 -8.04
N TRP A 217 11.61 8.57 -7.31
CA TRP A 217 10.97 8.90 -6.03
C TRP A 217 12.00 9.34 -4.99
N GLU A 218 13.06 8.56 -4.80
CA GLU A 218 14.11 8.85 -3.82
C GLU A 218 14.81 10.17 -4.11
N LYS A 219 15.14 10.42 -5.38
CA LYS A 219 15.76 11.67 -5.80
C LYS A 219 14.81 12.85 -5.73
N GLY A 220 13.56 12.67 -6.14
CA GLY A 220 12.55 13.74 -6.14
C GLY A 220 12.17 14.19 -4.73
N TRP A 221 12.25 13.27 -3.76
CA TRP A 221 11.88 13.52 -2.37
C TRP A 221 13.04 13.63 -1.40
N ASP A 222 14.28 13.47 -1.88
CA ASP A 222 15.51 13.45 -1.10
C ASP A 222 15.39 12.50 0.11
N THR A 223 14.99 11.26 -0.16
CA THR A 223 14.70 10.25 0.87
C THR A 223 14.98 8.86 0.31
N ASN A 224 15.85 8.09 0.95
CA ASN A 224 16.15 6.72 0.50
C ASN A 224 15.13 5.72 1.07
N VAL A 225 14.73 4.77 0.23
CA VAL A 225 13.88 3.64 0.61
C VAL A 225 14.78 2.47 0.98
N SER A 226 14.77 2.09 2.26
CA SER A 226 15.63 1.02 2.78
C SER A 226 15.07 -0.37 2.48
N ASP A 227 15.96 -1.32 2.16
CA ASP A 227 15.66 -2.75 1.98
C ASP A 227 15.01 -3.41 3.22
N GLU A 228 15.18 -2.82 4.42
CA GLU A 228 14.54 -3.30 5.66
C GLU A 228 13.02 -3.05 5.64
N TRP A 229 12.61 -1.93 5.04
CA TRP A 229 11.25 -1.40 5.14
C TRP A 229 10.40 -1.65 3.90
N MET A 230 11.02 -1.94 2.75
CA MET A 230 10.28 -2.23 1.52
C MET A 230 10.91 -3.40 0.77
N SER A 231 10.08 -4.37 0.38
CA SER A 231 10.49 -5.51 -0.42
C SER A 231 9.59 -5.67 -1.64
N PHE A 232 10.16 -6.11 -2.76
CA PHE A 232 9.42 -6.39 -3.98
C PHE A 232 9.37 -7.89 -4.25
N TYR A 233 8.19 -8.40 -4.59
CA TYR A 233 8.03 -9.73 -5.16
C TYR A 233 7.72 -9.60 -6.67
N PRO A 234 8.60 -10.05 -7.57
CA PRO A 234 8.55 -9.69 -9.00
C PRO A 234 7.60 -10.55 -9.85
N GLU A 235 6.78 -11.38 -9.22
CA GLU A 235 5.91 -12.35 -9.89
C GLU A 235 4.45 -12.27 -9.38
N PRO A 236 3.44 -12.65 -10.18
CA PRO A 236 2.07 -12.74 -9.70
C PRO A 236 1.91 -13.87 -8.67
N VAL A 237 1.31 -13.57 -7.52
CA VAL A 237 0.82 -14.58 -6.58
C VAL A 237 -0.65 -14.85 -6.88
N ASN A 238 -1.02 -16.08 -7.27
CA ASN A 238 -2.41 -16.37 -7.61
C ASN A 238 -3.29 -16.51 -6.35
N VAL A 239 -3.97 -15.43 -5.97
CA VAL A 239 -4.84 -15.35 -4.78
C VAL A 239 -6.18 -16.07 -4.94
N SER A 240 -6.45 -16.64 -6.12
CA SER A 240 -7.59 -17.54 -6.34
C SER A 240 -7.28 -18.99 -5.92
N LEU A 241 -6.02 -19.31 -5.57
CA LEU A 241 -5.58 -20.63 -5.17
C LEU A 241 -5.26 -20.67 -3.67
N GLU A 242 -5.93 -21.56 -2.93
CA GLU A 242 -5.82 -21.65 -1.46
C GLU A 242 -4.39 -21.83 -0.94
N HIS A 243 -3.58 -22.66 -1.62
CA HIS A 243 -2.20 -22.93 -1.21
C HIS A 243 -1.29 -21.72 -1.39
N HIS A 244 -1.46 -20.93 -2.47
CA HIS A 244 -0.70 -19.69 -2.66
C HIS A 244 -1.10 -18.61 -1.63
N VAL A 245 -2.39 -18.51 -1.28
CA VAL A 245 -2.85 -17.57 -0.25
C VAL A 245 -2.26 -17.95 1.10
N THR A 246 -2.27 -19.24 1.44
CA THR A 246 -1.67 -19.76 2.67
C THR A 246 -0.18 -19.45 2.73
N GLU A 247 0.58 -19.79 1.68
CA GLU A 247 2.02 -19.52 1.59
C GLU A 247 2.34 -18.02 1.73
N LEU A 248 1.59 -17.15 1.04
CA LEU A 248 1.79 -15.71 1.14
C LEU A 248 1.42 -15.18 2.53
N CYS A 249 0.37 -15.70 3.17
CA CYS A 249 0.01 -15.33 4.54
C CYS A 249 1.09 -15.75 5.54
N GLU A 250 1.66 -16.94 5.38
CA GLU A 250 2.79 -17.39 6.21
C GLU A 250 3.99 -16.47 6.03
N PHE A 251 4.38 -16.18 4.78
CA PHE A 251 5.48 -15.27 4.48
C PHE A 251 5.25 -13.86 5.07
N VAL A 252 4.04 -13.31 4.91
CA VAL A 252 3.65 -12.01 5.49
C VAL A 252 3.79 -12.01 7.01
N ALA A 253 3.31 -13.06 7.68
CA ALA A 253 3.36 -13.17 9.12
C ALA A 253 4.79 -13.39 9.63
N GLU A 254 5.59 -14.20 8.94
CA GLU A 254 6.98 -14.54 9.27
C GLU A 254 7.88 -13.33 9.15
N GLU A 255 7.81 -12.65 8.01
CA GLU A 255 8.59 -11.45 7.76
C GLU A 255 8.02 -10.23 8.47
N GLY A 256 6.78 -10.26 8.95
CA GLY A 256 6.18 -9.15 9.69
C GLY A 256 5.90 -7.93 8.81
N PHE A 257 5.37 -8.17 7.61
CA PHE A 257 4.90 -7.09 6.74
C PHE A 257 3.58 -6.51 7.27
N ASP A 258 3.47 -5.18 7.26
CA ASP A 258 2.24 -4.47 7.65
C ASP A 258 1.36 -4.13 6.45
N VAL A 259 1.96 -3.95 5.27
CA VAL A 259 1.26 -3.49 4.06
C VAL A 259 1.61 -4.39 2.89
N ILE A 260 0.60 -4.92 2.22
CA ILE A 260 0.73 -5.82 1.08
C ILE A 260 0.05 -5.17 -0.12
N VAL A 261 0.81 -4.88 -1.17
CA VAL A 261 0.28 -4.32 -2.42
C VAL A 261 0.31 -5.38 -3.51
N LEU A 262 -0.82 -5.62 -4.17
CA LEU A 262 -0.94 -6.53 -5.32
C LEU A 262 -1.16 -5.72 -6.60
N ASP A 263 -0.09 -5.48 -7.37
CA ASP A 263 -0.14 -4.66 -8.59
C ASP A 263 0.18 -5.47 -9.87
N THR A 264 -0.79 -5.89 -10.68
CA THR A 264 -2.25 -5.72 -10.52
C THR A 264 -2.92 -6.96 -9.95
N LEU A 265 -4.01 -6.76 -9.21
CA LEU A 265 -4.86 -7.82 -8.67
C LEU A 265 -5.38 -8.74 -9.79
N ALA A 266 -5.71 -8.19 -10.97
CA ALA A 266 -6.16 -8.97 -12.12
C ALA A 266 -5.14 -10.02 -12.58
N ARG A 267 -3.82 -9.76 -12.44
CA ARG A 267 -2.77 -10.75 -12.73
C ARG A 267 -2.66 -11.80 -11.62
N CYS A 268 -2.96 -11.41 -10.39
CA CYS A 268 -3.03 -12.28 -9.22
C CYS A 268 -4.31 -13.14 -9.15
N THR A 269 -5.28 -13.01 -10.06
CA THR A 269 -6.53 -13.80 -10.02
C THR A 269 -6.71 -14.69 -11.24
N THR A 270 -5.63 -15.11 -11.88
CA THR A 270 -5.67 -15.91 -13.12
C THR A 270 -6.49 -17.20 -12.90
N GLY A 271 -7.48 -17.43 -13.76
CA GLY A 271 -8.37 -18.60 -13.69
C GLY A 271 -9.68 -18.38 -12.93
N ALA A 272 -9.81 -17.29 -12.17
CA ALA A 272 -11.11 -16.86 -11.62
C ALA A 272 -11.95 -16.15 -12.68
N ASP A 273 -13.27 -16.37 -12.68
CA ASP A 273 -14.19 -15.55 -13.46
C ASP A 273 -14.43 -14.23 -12.72
N GLU A 274 -13.90 -13.14 -13.29
CA GLU A 274 -13.99 -11.80 -12.72
C GLU A 274 -15.43 -11.28 -12.57
N ASN A 275 -16.40 -11.88 -13.29
CA ASN A 275 -17.82 -11.55 -13.19
C ASN A 275 -18.58 -12.46 -12.21
N SER A 276 -17.97 -13.55 -11.75
CA SER A 276 -18.56 -14.48 -10.77
C SER A 276 -18.43 -13.91 -9.37
N SER A 277 -19.55 -13.57 -8.73
CA SER A 277 -19.55 -13.15 -7.32
C SER A 277 -18.99 -14.21 -6.38
N LYS A 278 -19.05 -15.50 -6.76
CA LYS A 278 -18.44 -16.59 -5.99
C LYS A 278 -16.92 -16.50 -6.03
N ASP A 279 -16.35 -16.40 -7.23
CA ASP A 279 -14.90 -16.39 -7.39
C ASP A 279 -14.29 -15.10 -6.82
N ILE A 280 -14.97 -13.97 -7.03
CA ILE A 280 -14.57 -12.70 -6.43
C ILE A 280 -14.71 -12.72 -4.91
N GLY A 281 -15.68 -13.45 -4.36
CA GLY A 281 -15.78 -13.68 -2.91
C GLY A 281 -14.52 -14.34 -2.35
N LEU A 282 -13.92 -15.29 -3.06
CA LEU A 282 -12.65 -15.94 -2.67
C LEU A 282 -11.47 -14.96 -2.73
N VAL A 283 -11.42 -14.10 -3.76
CA VAL A 283 -10.37 -13.08 -3.88
C VAL A 283 -10.45 -12.05 -2.76
N VAL A 284 -11.67 -11.60 -2.41
CA VAL A 284 -11.90 -10.70 -1.28
C VAL A 284 -11.48 -11.36 0.04
N ASP A 285 -11.83 -12.63 0.24
CA ASP A 285 -11.41 -13.40 1.41
C ASP A 285 -9.88 -13.51 1.51
N ALA A 286 -9.20 -13.73 0.38
CA ALA A 286 -7.73 -13.74 0.33
C ALA A 286 -7.13 -12.40 0.77
N LEU A 287 -7.67 -11.25 0.34
CA LEU A 287 -7.24 -9.94 0.82
C LEU A 287 -7.45 -9.77 2.33
N ALA A 288 -8.59 -10.24 2.85
CA ALA A 288 -8.88 -10.20 4.28
C ALA A 288 -7.92 -11.09 5.09
N ARG A 289 -7.55 -12.26 4.55
CA ARG A 289 -6.57 -13.17 5.16
C ARG A 289 -5.17 -12.59 5.16
N LEU A 290 -4.75 -11.92 4.08
CA LEU A 290 -3.47 -11.22 4.03
C LEU A 290 -3.40 -10.10 5.06
N ARG A 291 -4.48 -9.30 5.19
CA ARG A 291 -4.60 -8.32 6.29
C ARG A 291 -4.51 -9.01 7.65
N ASP A 292 -5.19 -10.13 7.86
CA ASP A 292 -5.19 -10.85 9.14
C ASP A 292 -3.87 -11.59 9.45
N ALA A 293 -3.00 -11.76 8.44
CA ALA A 293 -1.66 -12.31 8.61
C ALA A 293 -0.65 -11.27 9.11
N THR A 294 -0.96 -9.97 8.93
CA THR A 294 -0.08 -8.89 9.41
C THR A 294 0.01 -8.85 10.94
N PRO A 295 1.10 -8.29 11.50
CA PRO A 295 1.26 -8.14 12.95
C PRO A 295 0.04 -7.49 13.62
N GLY A 296 -0.52 -8.18 14.62
CA GLY A 296 -1.72 -7.72 15.34
C GLY A 296 -3.01 -7.67 14.53
N ARG A 297 -3.03 -8.13 13.26
CA ARG A 297 -4.15 -7.99 12.30
C ARG A 297 -4.50 -6.53 11.96
N LEU A 298 -3.53 -5.63 12.10
CA LEU A 298 -3.74 -4.18 11.92
C LEU A 298 -3.12 -3.63 10.62
N GLY A 299 -2.68 -4.49 9.71
CA GLY A 299 -2.12 -4.11 8.43
C GLY A 299 -3.14 -3.72 7.36
N LEU A 300 -2.64 -3.58 6.12
CA LEU A 300 -3.41 -3.23 4.93
C LEU A 300 -3.10 -4.20 3.79
N ALA A 301 -4.13 -4.74 3.14
CA ALA A 301 -4.01 -5.40 1.85
C ALA A 301 -4.64 -4.52 0.76
N LEU A 302 -3.84 -4.09 -0.21
CA LEU A 302 -4.22 -3.19 -1.30
C LEU A 302 -4.15 -3.90 -2.66
N GLY A 303 -5.28 -4.04 -3.33
CA GLY A 303 -5.34 -4.56 -4.70
C GLY A 303 -5.43 -3.45 -5.75
N ILE A 304 -4.56 -3.48 -6.75
CA ILE A 304 -4.63 -2.54 -7.88
C ILE A 304 -5.45 -3.17 -8.99
N HIS A 305 -6.52 -2.51 -9.43
CA HIS A 305 -7.49 -3.09 -10.35
C HIS A 305 -7.78 -2.21 -11.57
N HIS A 306 -8.45 -2.78 -12.55
CA HIS A 306 -8.86 -2.07 -13.76
C HIS A 306 -10.29 -1.57 -13.68
N GLU A 307 -10.54 -0.51 -14.41
CA GLU A 307 -11.86 0.05 -14.67
C GLU A 307 -12.54 -0.68 -15.83
N GLY A 308 -13.86 -0.88 -15.73
CA GLY A 308 -14.69 -1.43 -16.78
C GLY A 308 -15.05 -0.41 -17.86
N LYS A 309 -15.80 -0.84 -18.88
CA LYS A 309 -16.17 0.04 -20.01
C LYS A 309 -17.01 1.26 -19.61
N ASN A 310 -17.75 1.16 -18.51
CA ASN A 310 -18.69 2.20 -18.04
C ASN A 310 -18.06 3.13 -17.00
N GLY A 311 -16.77 3.00 -16.72
CA GLY A 311 -16.07 3.80 -15.72
C GLY A 311 -16.17 3.31 -14.27
N SER A 312 -16.95 2.26 -14.04
CA SER A 312 -17.01 1.55 -12.76
C SER A 312 -15.83 0.60 -12.60
N LEU A 313 -15.66 0.06 -11.39
CA LEU A 313 -14.77 -1.07 -11.16
C LEU A 313 -15.12 -2.23 -12.11
N ARG A 314 -14.10 -2.89 -12.69
CA ARG A 314 -14.30 -4.01 -13.63
C ARG A 314 -14.62 -5.30 -12.89
N GLY A 315 -15.62 -6.03 -13.37
CA GLY A 315 -16.01 -7.34 -12.82
C GLY A 315 -17.21 -7.26 -11.89
N SER A 316 -17.32 -8.22 -10.98
CA SER A 316 -18.41 -8.32 -10.02
C SER A 316 -18.40 -7.19 -9.00
N THR A 317 -19.60 -6.70 -8.64
CA THR A 317 -19.81 -5.76 -7.54
C THR A 317 -19.39 -6.33 -6.18
N ALA A 318 -19.15 -7.65 -6.09
CA ALA A 318 -18.60 -8.30 -4.91
C ALA A 318 -17.23 -7.73 -4.49
N TYR A 319 -16.42 -7.22 -5.44
CA TYR A 319 -15.17 -6.52 -5.10
C TYR A 319 -15.45 -5.30 -4.23
N GLU A 320 -16.29 -4.39 -4.73
CA GLU A 320 -16.62 -3.15 -4.02
C GLU A 320 -17.38 -3.43 -2.74
N GLY A 321 -18.29 -4.41 -2.72
CA GLY A 321 -19.01 -4.82 -1.51
C GLY A 321 -18.11 -5.45 -0.45
N GLY A 322 -17.05 -6.15 -0.86
CA GLY A 322 -16.21 -6.99 -0.01
C GLY A 322 -15.02 -6.30 0.67
N VAL A 323 -14.57 -5.15 0.15
CA VAL A 323 -13.45 -4.40 0.73
C VAL A 323 -13.89 -3.20 1.55
N ASP A 324 -13.05 -2.72 2.47
CA ASP A 324 -13.38 -1.60 3.35
C ASP A 324 -13.27 -0.24 2.62
N THR A 325 -12.26 -0.10 1.75
CA THR A 325 -11.93 1.16 1.05
C THR A 325 -11.79 0.97 -0.46
N VAL A 326 -12.31 1.89 -1.27
CA VAL A 326 -12.17 1.89 -2.73
C VAL A 326 -11.80 3.27 -3.24
N PHE A 327 -10.72 3.31 -4.03
CA PHE A 327 -10.24 4.50 -4.71
C PHE A 327 -10.37 4.37 -6.22
N ASN A 328 -10.80 5.43 -6.88
CA ASN A 328 -10.83 5.56 -8.33
C ASN A 328 -9.78 6.58 -8.81
N VAL A 329 -8.97 6.18 -9.78
CA VAL A 329 -7.97 7.04 -10.44
C VAL A 329 -8.45 7.44 -11.82
N GLN A 330 -8.80 8.71 -11.96
CA GLN A 330 -9.29 9.30 -13.20
C GLN A 330 -8.18 10.07 -13.90
N LYS A 331 -7.93 9.73 -15.16
CA LYS A 331 -6.96 10.44 -16.00
C LYS A 331 -7.61 11.65 -16.66
N GLY A 332 -7.00 12.81 -16.52
CA GLY A 332 -7.33 14.03 -17.24
C GLY A 332 -6.07 14.87 -17.49
N SER A 333 -6.23 16.19 -17.54
CA SER A 333 -5.10 17.13 -17.49
C SER A 333 -4.29 17.01 -16.21
N VAL A 334 -4.98 16.68 -15.13
CA VAL A 334 -4.40 16.20 -13.87
C VAL A 334 -4.96 14.82 -13.57
N ILE A 335 -4.26 14.05 -12.75
CA ILE A 335 -4.75 12.80 -12.20
C ILE A 335 -5.67 13.14 -11.03
N LYS A 336 -6.92 12.68 -11.07
CA LYS A 336 -7.85 12.82 -9.94
C LYS A 336 -7.98 11.47 -9.25
N LEU A 337 -7.55 11.41 -8.00
CA LEU A 337 -7.76 10.29 -7.10
C LEU A 337 -9.02 10.57 -6.28
N VAL A 338 -10.01 9.68 -6.30
CA VAL A 338 -11.28 9.85 -5.60
C VAL A 338 -11.50 8.68 -4.66
N ASN A 339 -11.83 8.95 -3.41
CA ASN A 339 -12.35 7.96 -2.49
C ASN A 339 -13.83 7.72 -2.80
N THR A 340 -14.15 6.58 -3.42
CA THR A 340 -15.52 6.23 -3.81
C THR A 340 -16.26 5.45 -2.73
N LYS A 341 -15.53 4.86 -1.79
CA LYS A 341 -16.08 4.12 -0.65
C LYS A 341 -15.05 4.09 0.47
N GLN A 342 -15.45 4.47 1.67
CA GLN A 342 -14.68 4.17 2.86
C GLN A 342 -15.58 3.89 4.06
N LYS A 343 -15.42 2.70 4.64
CA LYS A 343 -16.15 2.33 5.86
C LYS A 343 -15.77 3.28 7.01
N ASP A 344 -16.79 3.78 7.71
CA ASP A 344 -16.65 4.63 8.90
C ASP A 344 -15.96 6.00 8.67
N ALA A 345 -15.81 6.45 7.42
CA ALA A 345 -15.30 7.78 7.06
C ALA A 345 -16.28 8.58 6.19
N ARG A 346 -15.93 9.84 5.87
CA ARG A 346 -16.73 10.66 4.95
C ARG A 346 -16.45 10.22 3.51
N ASP A 347 -17.51 9.99 2.75
CA ASP A 347 -17.40 9.74 1.32
C ASP A 347 -16.99 11.00 0.55
N GLY A 348 -16.27 10.81 -0.56
CA GLY A 348 -16.11 11.83 -1.60
C GLY A 348 -14.87 12.71 -1.52
N ASP A 349 -13.89 12.37 -0.67
CA ASP A 349 -12.59 13.04 -0.71
C ASP A 349 -11.90 12.81 -2.07
N ALA A 350 -11.27 13.87 -2.58
CA ALA A 350 -10.58 13.82 -3.86
C ALA A 350 -9.27 14.61 -3.83
N TRP A 351 -8.23 14.03 -4.42
CA TRP A 351 -6.90 14.62 -4.55
C TRP A 351 -6.58 14.84 -6.02
N LEU A 352 -6.08 16.04 -6.33
CA LEU A 352 -5.57 16.38 -7.65
C LEU A 352 -4.05 16.20 -7.63
N LEU A 353 -3.57 15.36 -8.52
CA LEU A 353 -2.19 14.89 -8.60
C LEU A 353 -1.66 15.06 -10.02
N LYS A 354 -0.35 15.06 -10.18
CA LYS A 354 0.32 15.02 -11.47
C LYS A 354 1.53 14.11 -11.43
N LEU A 355 1.96 13.65 -12.60
CA LEU A 355 3.26 13.01 -12.77
C LEU A 355 4.29 14.10 -13.07
N ALA A 356 5.21 14.33 -12.13
CA ALA A 356 6.28 15.31 -12.26
C ALA A 356 7.60 14.61 -12.62
N PRO A 357 8.16 14.81 -13.83
CA PRO A 357 9.45 14.23 -14.21
C PRO A 357 10.57 14.71 -13.29
N ILE A 358 11.49 13.82 -12.92
CA ILE A 358 12.65 14.17 -12.10
C ILE A 358 13.90 14.25 -12.97
N MET A 359 14.51 15.44 -13.00
CA MET A 359 15.72 15.71 -13.79
C MET A 359 16.84 14.72 -13.45
N GLY A 360 17.45 14.14 -14.49
CA GLY A 360 18.51 13.15 -14.36
C GLY A 360 18.01 11.76 -13.93
N THR A 361 16.73 11.46 -14.13
CA THR A 361 16.14 10.11 -14.06
C THR A 361 15.27 9.87 -15.29
N SER A 362 14.90 8.62 -15.56
CA SER A 362 14.03 8.25 -16.69
C SER A 362 12.54 8.19 -16.31
N SER A 363 12.19 8.61 -15.09
CA SER A 363 10.85 8.44 -14.52
C SER A 363 10.35 9.72 -13.86
N CYS A 364 9.23 9.63 -13.17
CA CYS A 364 8.50 10.74 -12.55
C CYS A 364 7.97 10.35 -11.17
N ILE A 365 7.65 11.36 -10.37
CA ILE A 365 6.99 11.21 -9.07
C ILE A 365 5.53 11.64 -9.15
N ILE A 366 4.75 11.22 -8.16
CA ILE A 366 3.44 11.82 -7.89
C ILE A 366 3.66 13.10 -7.09
N ASP A 367 3.09 14.19 -7.59
CA ASP A 367 3.10 15.48 -6.92
C ASP A 367 1.68 16.07 -6.88
N ARG A 368 1.45 17.03 -5.99
CA ARG A 368 0.19 17.75 -5.91
C ARG A 368 0.00 18.56 -7.18
N ALA A 369 -1.17 18.44 -7.80
CA ALA A 369 -1.54 19.37 -8.86
C ALA A 369 -1.95 20.72 -8.25
N HIS A 370 -1.47 21.80 -8.87
CA HIS A 370 -1.89 23.16 -8.58
C HIS A 370 -2.94 23.62 -9.57
N ALA A 371 -3.61 24.73 -9.26
CA ALA A 371 -4.65 25.30 -10.14
C ALA A 371 -4.15 25.61 -11.56
N ALA A 372 -2.85 25.83 -11.75
CA ALA A 372 -2.22 26.05 -13.05
C ALA A 372 -2.08 24.76 -13.89
N ASP A 373 -2.03 23.58 -13.23
CA ASP A 373 -1.88 22.29 -13.91
C ASP A 373 -3.20 21.78 -14.51
N VAL A 374 -4.34 22.30 -14.04
CA VAL A 374 -5.67 21.88 -14.52
C VAL A 374 -5.98 22.55 -15.85
N GLU A 375 -5.92 21.78 -16.95
CA GLU A 375 -6.34 22.32 -18.24
C GLU A 375 -7.82 22.71 -18.23
N PRO A 376 -8.16 23.88 -18.81
CA PRO A 376 -9.53 24.29 -18.95
C PRO A 376 -10.32 23.39 -19.91
N THR A 377 -11.53 23.00 -19.52
CA THR A 377 -12.43 22.20 -20.36
C THR A 377 -13.42 23.04 -21.18
N SER A 378 -13.36 24.36 -21.06
CA SER A 378 -14.27 25.29 -21.72
C SER A 378 -13.55 26.52 -22.26
N CYS A 379 -14.12 27.13 -23.29
CA CYS A 379 -13.61 28.37 -23.89
C CYS A 379 -13.44 29.49 -22.85
N ILE A 380 -14.38 29.63 -21.91
CA ILE A 380 -14.26 30.61 -20.82
C ILE A 380 -13.09 30.26 -19.90
N GLY A 381 -12.89 28.98 -19.58
CA GLY A 381 -11.75 28.56 -18.79
C GLY A 381 -10.41 28.86 -19.46
N TRP A 382 -10.32 28.66 -20.79
CA TRP A 382 -9.13 29.03 -21.58
C TRP A 382 -8.89 30.53 -21.56
N ILE A 383 -9.93 31.35 -21.75
CA ILE A 383 -9.83 32.82 -21.61
C ILE A 383 -9.24 33.21 -20.25
N LEU A 384 -9.77 32.66 -19.16
CA LEU A 384 -9.32 33.01 -17.82
C LEU A 384 -7.88 32.56 -17.53
N ARG A 385 -7.49 31.38 -18.04
CA ARG A 385 -6.13 30.86 -17.91
C ARG A 385 -5.13 31.76 -18.64
N THR A 386 -5.38 32.07 -19.91
CA THR A 386 -4.48 32.90 -20.72
C THR A 386 -4.31 34.29 -20.12
N VAL A 387 -5.40 34.93 -19.67
CA VAL A 387 -5.31 36.24 -19.00
C VAL A 387 -4.52 36.14 -17.69
N ARG A 388 -4.66 35.06 -16.91
CA ARG A 388 -3.89 34.84 -15.67
C ARG A 388 -2.40 34.67 -15.95
N GLU A 389 -2.04 33.88 -16.94
CA GLU A 389 -0.64 33.64 -17.35
C GLU A 389 0.05 34.93 -17.82
N HIS A 390 -0.72 35.89 -18.35
CA HIS A 390 -0.24 37.23 -18.72
C HIS A 390 -0.36 38.26 -17.58
N GLY A 391 -0.32 37.83 -16.32
CA GLY A 391 -0.32 38.74 -15.16
C GLY A 391 -1.69 39.29 -14.77
N GLY A 392 -2.77 38.66 -15.23
CA GLY A 392 -4.15 39.00 -14.87
C GLY A 392 -4.77 40.14 -15.68
N VAL A 393 -4.05 40.72 -16.64
CA VAL A 393 -4.55 41.74 -17.58
C VAL A 393 -3.85 41.61 -18.94
N MET A 394 -4.60 41.66 -20.03
CA MET A 394 -4.08 41.49 -21.41
C MET A 394 -4.90 42.32 -22.40
N LEU A 395 -4.34 42.69 -23.56
CA LEU A 395 -5.16 43.26 -24.63
C LEU A 395 -6.14 42.19 -25.14
N GLN A 396 -7.33 42.63 -25.52
CA GLN A 396 -8.31 41.73 -26.14
C GLN A 396 -7.79 41.17 -27.47
N GLU A 397 -6.99 41.94 -28.22
CA GLU A 397 -6.36 41.50 -29.48
C GLU A 397 -5.36 40.37 -29.20
N ASP A 398 -4.39 40.58 -28.31
CA ASP A 398 -3.41 39.54 -27.93
C ASP A 398 -4.10 38.26 -27.43
N LEU A 399 -5.19 38.38 -26.66
CA LEU A 399 -5.98 37.22 -26.20
C LEU A 399 -6.63 36.45 -27.37
N LEU A 400 -7.13 37.18 -28.37
CA LEU A 400 -7.70 36.56 -29.58
C LEU A 400 -6.61 35.92 -30.44
N ASP A 401 -5.41 36.48 -30.48
CA ASP A 401 -4.29 35.89 -31.21
C ASP A 401 -3.76 34.63 -30.51
N CYS A 402 -3.78 34.59 -29.17
CA CYS A 402 -3.35 33.41 -28.40
C CYS A 402 -4.30 32.20 -28.51
N LEU A 403 -5.61 32.43 -28.59
CA LEU A 403 -6.64 31.38 -28.50
C LEU A 403 -7.44 31.18 -29.78
N GLY A 404 -7.45 32.19 -30.63
CA GLY A 404 -8.28 32.26 -31.82
C GLY A 404 -7.60 31.69 -33.04
N TYR A 405 -8.42 31.19 -33.95
CA TYR A 405 -8.00 30.91 -35.31
C TYR A 405 -9.03 31.48 -36.29
N ASP A 406 -8.55 31.95 -37.45
CA ASP A 406 -9.41 32.44 -38.52
C ASP A 406 -9.58 31.35 -39.59
N ARG A 407 -10.83 30.90 -39.78
CA ARG A 407 -11.18 29.93 -40.83
C ARG A 407 -10.89 30.43 -42.24
N ARG A 408 -10.75 31.74 -42.45
CA ARG A 408 -10.49 32.34 -43.77
C ARG A 408 -9.02 32.21 -44.19
N THR A 409 -8.11 32.15 -43.22
CA THR A 409 -6.66 32.03 -43.46
C THR A 409 -6.13 30.62 -43.18
N ASP A 410 -6.90 29.78 -42.47
CA ASP A 410 -6.52 28.44 -41.96
C ASP A 410 -5.26 28.45 -41.07
N GLU A 411 -4.87 29.61 -40.56
CA GLU A 411 -3.80 29.77 -39.60
C GLU A 411 -4.29 29.36 -38.21
N LYS A 412 -3.65 28.33 -37.64
CA LYS A 412 -3.98 27.79 -36.30
C LYS A 412 -2.85 28.11 -35.32
N PRO A 413 -3.16 28.46 -34.06
CA PRO A 413 -2.14 28.62 -33.02
C PRO A 413 -1.44 27.28 -32.75
N ALA A 414 -0.15 27.35 -32.43
CA ALA A 414 0.74 26.18 -32.28
C ALA A 414 0.43 25.34 -31.03
N GLU A 415 -0.03 25.98 -29.96
CA GLU A 415 -0.28 25.36 -28.65
C GLU A 415 -1.49 26.05 -28.02
N ASN A 416 -2.71 25.49 -28.21
CA ASN A 416 -3.96 25.66 -27.44
C ASN A 416 -5.17 25.25 -28.31
N PRO A 417 -6.32 24.86 -27.73
CA PRO A 417 -7.46 24.44 -28.55
C PRO A 417 -7.96 25.61 -29.41
N PRO A 418 -8.04 25.44 -30.73
CA PRO A 418 -8.38 26.52 -31.63
C PRO A 418 -9.89 26.80 -31.50
N TYR A 419 -10.26 27.86 -30.80
CA TYR A 419 -11.64 28.34 -30.82
C TYR A 419 -11.80 29.35 -31.95
N GLU A 420 -12.87 29.27 -32.75
CA GLU A 420 -13.14 30.30 -33.74
C GLU A 420 -13.24 31.67 -33.06
N ILE A 421 -12.66 32.70 -33.65
CA ILE A 421 -12.66 34.07 -33.09
C ILE A 421 -14.09 34.53 -32.73
N ALA A 422 -15.09 34.14 -33.53
CA ALA A 422 -16.51 34.43 -33.25
C ALA A 422 -17.02 33.76 -31.96
N VAL A 423 -16.58 32.54 -31.67
CA VAL A 423 -16.91 31.80 -30.44
C VAL A 423 -16.20 32.43 -29.24
N LEU A 424 -14.91 32.77 -29.38
CA LEU A 424 -14.14 33.44 -28.33
C LEU A 424 -14.75 34.77 -27.94
N ARG A 425 -15.08 35.64 -28.90
CA ARG A 425 -15.72 36.93 -28.63
C ARG A 425 -17.04 36.77 -27.87
N ARG A 426 -17.86 35.79 -28.27
CA ARG A 426 -19.13 35.48 -27.60
C ARG A 426 -18.90 35.02 -26.16
N LYS A 427 -17.95 34.11 -25.96
CA LYS A 427 -17.63 33.54 -24.64
C LYS A 427 -16.92 34.54 -23.73
N LEU A 428 -16.13 35.45 -24.28
CA LEU A 428 -15.53 36.57 -23.58
C LEU A 428 -16.61 37.54 -23.07
N GLY A 429 -17.60 37.89 -23.90
CA GLY A 429 -18.77 38.66 -23.46
C GLY A 429 -19.59 37.95 -22.38
N GLN A 430 -19.77 36.62 -22.50
CA GLN A 430 -20.40 35.82 -21.45
C GLN A 430 -19.60 35.88 -20.13
N ALA A 431 -18.28 35.72 -20.17
CA ALA A 431 -17.42 35.78 -18.99
C ALA A 431 -17.46 37.16 -18.31
N ALA A 432 -17.59 38.24 -19.08
CA ALA A 432 -17.78 39.58 -18.56
C ALA A 432 -19.15 39.75 -17.86
N ASN A 433 -20.22 39.23 -18.45
CA ASN A 433 -21.56 39.23 -17.84
C ASN A 433 -21.60 38.41 -16.53
N GLU A 434 -20.86 37.30 -16.48
CA GLU A 434 -20.69 36.47 -15.28
C GLU A 434 -19.73 37.10 -14.25
N LYS A 435 -19.20 38.30 -14.51
CA LYS A 435 -18.22 39.00 -13.66
C LYS A 435 -16.97 38.17 -13.37
N ARG A 436 -16.51 37.39 -14.34
CA ARG A 436 -15.26 36.62 -14.26
C ARG A 436 -14.08 37.39 -14.87
N VAL A 437 -14.39 38.33 -15.76
CA VAL A 437 -13.45 39.30 -16.33
C VAL A 437 -14.10 40.68 -16.42
N ILE A 438 -13.28 41.71 -16.53
CA ILE A 438 -13.66 43.09 -16.82
C ILE A 438 -13.08 43.44 -18.19
N ILE A 439 -13.92 43.97 -19.08
CA ILE A 439 -13.50 44.47 -20.39
C ILE A 439 -13.64 45.99 -20.37
N ALA A 440 -12.55 46.71 -20.57
CA ALA A 440 -12.52 48.17 -20.54
C ALA A 440 -11.55 48.72 -21.58
N ALA A 441 -11.76 49.96 -22.04
CA ALA A 441 -10.75 50.66 -22.82
C ALA A 441 -9.61 51.11 -21.90
N ASP A 442 -8.36 50.85 -22.29
CA ASP A 442 -7.17 51.31 -21.57
C ASP A 442 -6.69 52.64 -22.17
N PRO A 443 -6.80 53.77 -21.43
CA PRO A 443 -6.35 55.08 -21.91
C PRO A 443 -4.84 55.15 -22.15
N THR A 444 -4.07 54.26 -21.53
CA THR A 444 -2.60 54.21 -21.68
C THR A 444 -2.16 53.42 -22.92
N ARG A 445 -3.11 52.78 -23.61
CA ARG A 445 -2.89 51.96 -24.82
C ARG A 445 -3.80 52.41 -25.96
N ASP A 446 -3.84 53.71 -26.23
CA ASP A 446 -4.62 54.32 -27.32
C ASP A 446 -6.12 53.96 -27.33
N GLY A 447 -6.69 53.66 -26.16
CA GLY A 447 -8.10 53.28 -26.02
C GLY A 447 -8.41 51.85 -26.45
N LYS A 448 -7.41 50.99 -26.67
CA LYS A 448 -7.60 49.56 -26.95
C LYS A 448 -8.31 48.86 -25.79
N LEU A 449 -9.10 47.84 -26.12
CA LEU A 449 -9.80 47.03 -25.14
C LEU A 449 -8.81 46.10 -24.41
N VAL A 450 -8.84 46.14 -23.08
CA VAL A 450 -8.14 45.21 -22.19
C VAL A 450 -9.14 44.27 -21.52
N VAL A 451 -8.72 43.02 -21.33
CA VAL A 451 -9.41 42.01 -20.55
C VAL A 451 -8.63 41.82 -19.25
N LYS A 452 -9.29 42.03 -18.12
CA LYS A 452 -8.72 41.86 -16.77
C LYS A 452 -9.50 40.81 -15.99
N LEU A 453 -8.83 39.98 -15.19
CA LEU A 453 -9.54 39.10 -14.25
C LEU A 453 -10.29 39.95 -13.22
N ALA A 454 -11.55 39.58 -12.95
CA ALA A 454 -12.43 40.28 -12.03
C ALA A 454 -12.03 40.07 -10.55
#